data_AF-A0A2A5DCY3-F1
#
_entry.id   AF-A0A2A5DCY3-F1
#
_cell.length_a   1.000
_cell.length_b   1.000
_cell.length_c   1.000
_cell.angle_alpha   90.00
_cell.angle_beta   90.00
_cell.angle_gamma   90.00
#
_symmetry.space_group_name_H-M   'P 1'
#
loop_
_entity.id
_entity.type
_entity.pdbx_description
1 polymer ?
#
loop_
_entity_poly.entity_id
_entity_poly.type
_entity_poly.pdbx_seq_one_letter_code
_entity_poly.pdbx_strand_id
1 'polypeptide(L)'
;MKKLLNPLVVSAFIFVLVLGSIAHLMYGSCQTTKYHYIIQNYYMQEYFPQKLIFVKFSTPFAGHGDSTIEVSKNYNGLWYHWQKNGFLRSKMNYLKGQLHGKTETWGEKKDAYGVETFMNGNKTSLKIYVEGKLVMEEYWNDDGSRK
;
A
#
# COMPACT_ATOMS: atom_id res chain seq x y z
N MET A 1 32.25 -39.87 6.52
CA MET A 1 30.86 -40.10 6.95
C MET A 1 30.12 -38.76 6.96
N LYS A 2 29.06 -38.60 6.17
CA LYS A 2 28.23 -37.39 6.25
C LYS A 2 27.36 -37.53 7.50
N LYS A 3 27.62 -36.73 8.54
CA LYS A 3 26.69 -36.56 9.66
C LYS A 3 25.41 -35.95 9.08
N LEU A 4 24.40 -36.78 8.85
CA LEU A 4 23.06 -36.31 8.53
C LEU A 4 22.60 -35.40 9.68
N LEU A 5 22.10 -34.21 9.34
CA LEU A 5 21.58 -33.27 10.31
C LEU A 5 20.42 -33.94 11.07
N ASN A 6 20.35 -33.76 12.39
CA ASN A 6 19.28 -34.35 13.21
C ASN A 6 17.90 -33.92 12.64
N PRO A 7 17.05 -34.87 12.19
CA PRO A 7 15.78 -34.54 11.56
C PRO A 7 14.88 -33.66 12.43
N LEU A 8 14.93 -33.81 13.75
CA LEU A 8 14.16 -32.99 14.68
C LEU A 8 14.66 -31.54 14.69
N VAL A 9 15.98 -31.35 14.64
CA VAL A 9 16.61 -30.01 14.57
C VAL A 9 16.28 -29.33 13.24
N VAL A 10 16.32 -30.07 12.13
CA VAL A 10 15.93 -29.56 10.81
C VAL A 10 14.46 -29.14 10.81
N SER A 11 13.58 -29.99 11.32
CA SER A 11 12.15 -29.71 11.39
C SER A 11 11.85 -28.49 12.25
N ALA A 12 12.48 -28.36 13.43
CA ALA A 12 12.31 -27.20 14.29
C ALA A 12 12.80 -25.91 13.61
N PHE A 13 13.92 -25.96 12.90
CA PHE A 13 14.45 -24.82 12.16
C PHE A 13 13.51 -24.38 11.03
N ILE A 14 13.00 -25.32 10.22
CA ILE A 14 12.03 -25.04 9.18
C ILE A 14 10.76 -24.43 9.77
N PHE A 15 10.27 -24.98 10.89
CA PHE A 15 9.08 -24.45 11.57
C PHE A 15 9.25 -22.98 11.99
N VAL A 16 10.39 -22.62 12.58
CA VAL A 16 10.68 -21.22 12.95
C VAL A 16 10.75 -20.32 11.72
N LEU A 17 11.37 -20.77 10.63
CA LEU A 17 11.42 -19.99 9.38
C LEU A 17 10.03 -19.77 8.79
N VAL A 18 9.18 -20.80 8.79
CA VAL A 18 7.80 -20.70 8.30
C VAL A 18 6.98 -19.73 9.16
N LEU A 19 7.06 -19.86 10.49
CA LEU A 19 6.37 -18.93 11.40
C LEU A 19 6.84 -17.48 11.23
N GLY A 20 8.16 -17.26 11.14
CA GLY A 20 8.72 -15.93 10.90
C GLY A 20 8.29 -15.35 9.55
N SER A 21 8.22 -16.18 8.52
CA SER A 21 7.75 -15.77 7.18
C SER A 21 6.27 -15.40 7.21
N ILE A 22 5.41 -16.20 7.86
CA ILE A 22 3.99 -15.90 8.02
C ILE A 22 3.79 -14.60 8.80
N ALA A 23 4.50 -14.43 9.92
CA ALA A 23 4.43 -13.19 10.70
C ALA A 23 4.87 -11.97 9.87
N HIS A 24 5.95 -12.10 9.07
CA HIS A 24 6.40 -11.02 8.20
C HIS A 24 5.40 -10.71 7.08
N LEU A 25 4.75 -11.72 6.49
CA LEU A 25 3.70 -11.51 5.50
C LEU A 25 2.42 -10.94 6.11
N MET A 26 2.13 -11.23 7.38
CA MET A 26 0.94 -10.69 8.02
C MET A 26 1.11 -9.25 8.50
N TYR A 27 2.28 -8.92 9.06
CA TYR A 27 2.49 -7.66 9.78
C TYR A 27 3.56 -6.75 9.15
N GLY A 28 4.27 -7.22 8.13
CA GLY A 28 5.26 -6.44 7.41
C GLY A 28 4.62 -5.45 6.44
N SER A 29 5.25 -4.29 6.27
CA SER A 29 4.88 -3.25 5.30
C SER A 29 5.36 -3.58 3.88
N CYS A 30 5.22 -4.84 3.46
CA CYS A 30 5.64 -5.32 2.15
C CYS A 30 4.44 -5.66 1.28
N GLN A 31 4.55 -5.38 -0.02
CA GLN A 31 3.52 -5.72 -1.00
C GLN A 31 4.10 -6.76 -1.97
N THR A 32 4.15 -8.02 -1.56
CA THR A 32 4.71 -9.09 -2.40
C THR A 32 3.83 -9.40 -3.62
N THR A 33 2.52 -9.34 -3.45
CA THR A 33 1.53 -9.56 -4.53
C THR A 33 0.24 -8.76 -4.29
N LYS A 34 -0.62 -8.69 -5.31
CA LYS A 34 -2.00 -8.21 -5.20
C LYS A 34 -2.78 -8.91 -4.08
N TYR A 35 -2.74 -10.24 -4.03
CA TYR A 35 -3.49 -11.03 -3.05
C TYR A 35 -2.95 -10.84 -1.64
N HIS A 36 -1.63 -10.71 -1.50
CA HIS A 36 -0.99 -10.39 -0.23
C HIS A 36 -1.55 -9.08 0.36
N TYR A 37 -1.57 -8.01 -0.45
CA TYR A 37 -2.17 -6.74 -0.06
C TYR A 37 -3.63 -6.90 0.37
N ILE A 38 -4.44 -7.61 -0.43
CA ILE A 38 -5.88 -7.78 -0.14
C ILE A 38 -6.09 -8.55 1.18
N ILE A 39 -5.28 -9.58 1.43
CA ILE A 39 -5.33 -10.35 2.68
C ILE A 39 -4.98 -9.46 3.86
N GLN A 40 -3.85 -8.77 3.81
CA GLN A 40 -3.38 -7.88 4.89
C GLN A 40 -4.38 -6.75 5.15
N ASN A 41 -4.90 -6.11 4.09
CA ASN A 41 -5.72 -4.92 4.23
C ASN A 41 -7.18 -5.22 4.58
N TYR A 42 -7.75 -6.31 4.09
CA TYR A 42 -9.19 -6.61 4.24
C TYR A 42 -9.45 -7.86 5.07
N TYR A 43 -8.89 -9.02 4.69
CA TYR A 43 -9.27 -10.28 5.32
C TYR A 43 -8.68 -10.45 6.72
N MET A 44 -7.48 -9.94 6.98
CA MET A 44 -6.96 -9.90 8.34
C MET A 44 -7.84 -9.04 9.24
N GLN A 45 -8.30 -7.89 8.76
CA GLN A 45 -9.21 -7.03 9.53
C GLN A 45 -10.55 -7.71 9.86
N GLU A 46 -11.06 -8.53 8.93
CA GLU A 46 -12.35 -9.21 9.07
C GLU A 46 -12.28 -10.47 9.95
N TYR A 47 -11.21 -11.25 9.84
CA TYR A 47 -11.14 -12.59 10.45
C TYR A 47 -10.18 -12.69 11.65
N PHE A 48 -9.25 -11.76 11.84
CA PHE A 48 -8.35 -11.82 12.99
C PHE A 48 -8.93 -11.14 14.22
N PRO A 49 -8.63 -11.68 15.42
CA PRO A 49 -8.93 -10.97 16.66
C PRO A 49 -8.31 -9.58 16.65
N GLN A 50 -9.10 -8.55 16.99
CA GLN A 50 -8.63 -7.15 17.02
C GLN A 50 -7.34 -6.97 17.83
N LYS A 51 -7.15 -7.75 18.90
CA LYS A 51 -5.93 -7.73 19.73
C LYS A 51 -4.66 -8.14 19.00
N LEU A 52 -4.77 -8.86 17.88
CA LEU A 52 -3.65 -9.29 17.04
C LEU A 52 -3.45 -8.35 15.84
N ILE A 53 -4.37 -7.43 15.57
CA ILE A 53 -4.25 -6.45 14.49
C ILE A 53 -3.41 -5.28 15.01
N PHE A 54 -2.10 -5.29 14.75
CA PHE A 54 -1.15 -4.24 15.15
C PHE A 54 -1.19 -2.98 14.27
N VAL A 55 -2.31 -2.73 13.60
CA VAL A 55 -2.38 -1.76 12.53
C VAL A 55 -2.90 -0.44 13.09
N LYS A 56 -1.98 0.46 13.44
CA LYS A 56 -2.32 1.83 13.80
C LYS A 56 -2.76 2.57 12.54
N PHE A 57 -3.98 3.10 12.57
CA PHE A 57 -4.57 3.94 11.52
C PHE A 57 -3.58 4.99 11.04
N SER A 58 -3.05 4.83 9.82
CA SER A 58 -2.29 5.89 9.17
C SER A 58 -3.27 6.88 8.54
N THR A 59 -2.92 8.15 8.71
CA THR A 59 -3.61 9.36 8.30
C THR A 59 -4.40 9.25 6.99
N PRO A 60 -5.64 9.76 6.95
CA PRO A 60 -6.40 9.83 5.71
C PRO A 60 -5.66 10.70 4.69
N PHE A 61 -5.18 10.09 3.61
CA PHE A 61 -4.86 10.85 2.41
C PHE A 61 -6.18 11.31 1.79
N ALA A 62 -6.35 12.64 1.70
CA ALA A 62 -7.33 13.41 0.91
C ALA A 62 -8.45 12.60 0.20
N GLY A 63 -9.34 11.95 0.96
CA GLY A 63 -10.51 11.23 0.41
C GLY A 63 -10.26 9.84 -0.21
N HIS A 64 -9.04 9.29 -0.12
CA HIS A 64 -8.69 7.96 -0.65
C HIS A 64 -8.64 6.86 0.42
N GLY A 65 -9.22 7.13 1.58
CA GLY A 65 -9.22 6.28 2.77
C GLY A 65 -9.59 4.82 2.47
N ASP A 66 -8.86 3.92 3.16
CA ASP A 66 -9.16 2.51 3.51
C ASP A 66 -7.93 1.60 3.45
N SER A 67 -6.72 2.13 3.17
CA SER A 67 -5.52 1.34 3.46
C SER A 67 -5.25 1.40 4.96
N THR A 68 -5.27 0.24 5.60
CA THR A 68 -4.78 0.04 6.96
C THR A 68 -3.27 -0.16 6.95
N ILE A 69 -2.67 -0.57 5.83
CA ILE A 69 -1.24 -0.84 5.74
C ILE A 69 -0.45 0.47 5.67
N GLU A 70 0.43 0.68 6.66
CA GLU A 70 1.39 1.79 6.68
C GLU A 70 2.57 1.48 5.74
N VAL A 71 2.87 2.42 4.83
CA VAL A 71 4.06 2.34 3.98
C VAL A 71 5.30 2.62 4.83
N SER A 72 6.32 1.76 4.73
CA SER A 72 7.56 1.94 5.49
C SER A 72 8.20 3.31 5.24
N LYS A 73 8.71 3.95 6.30
CA LYS A 73 9.42 5.24 6.24
C LYS A 73 10.65 5.24 5.33
N ASN A 74 11.20 4.06 5.02
CA ASN A 74 12.35 3.91 4.13
C ASN A 74 11.97 3.35 2.76
N TYR A 75 10.67 3.23 2.47
CA TYR A 75 10.19 2.66 1.21
C TYR A 75 10.48 3.61 0.05
N ASN A 76 10.98 3.03 -1.05
CA ASN A 76 11.18 3.69 -2.32
C ASN A 76 10.52 2.85 -3.42
N GLY A 77 9.70 3.46 -4.26
CA GLY A 77 9.11 2.81 -5.42
C GLY A 77 7.59 2.93 -5.50
N LEU A 78 7.00 2.04 -6.29
CA LEU A 78 5.58 2.03 -6.60
C LEU A 78 4.79 1.18 -5.59
N TRP A 79 3.88 1.84 -4.89
CA TRP A 79 2.91 1.21 -4.00
C TRP A 79 1.55 1.14 -4.69
N TYR A 80 0.86 0.00 -4.57
CA TYR A 80 -0.42 -0.21 -5.22
C TYR A 80 -1.50 -0.49 -4.18
N HIS A 81 -2.59 0.27 -4.23
CA HIS A 81 -3.79 -0.04 -3.46
C HIS A 81 -4.76 -0.82 -4.31
N TRP A 82 -5.17 -1.98 -3.81
CA TRP A 82 -6.16 -2.84 -4.44
C TRP A 82 -7.46 -2.78 -3.65
N GLN A 83 -8.58 -2.82 -4.33
CA GLN A 83 -9.88 -3.07 -3.72
C GLN A 83 -10.00 -4.55 -3.32
N LYS A 84 -10.92 -4.88 -2.41
CA LYS A 84 -11.18 -6.27 -1.96
C LYS A 84 -11.57 -7.20 -3.13
N ASN A 85 -12.28 -6.67 -4.12
CA ASN A 85 -12.64 -7.39 -5.36
C ASN A 85 -11.46 -7.56 -6.35
N GLY A 86 -10.30 -6.98 -6.03
CA GLY A 86 -9.09 -7.06 -6.85
C GLY A 86 -8.95 -6.03 -7.96
N PHE A 87 -9.82 -5.03 -8.06
CA PHE A 87 -9.55 -3.88 -8.96
C PHE A 87 -8.48 -2.97 -8.36
N LEU A 88 -7.64 -2.39 -9.23
CA LEU A 88 -6.64 -1.43 -8.81
C LEU A 88 -7.34 -0.11 -8.47
N ARG A 89 -7.14 0.38 -7.24
CA ARG A 89 -7.70 1.65 -6.76
C ARG A 89 -6.72 2.80 -6.96
N SER A 90 -5.45 2.59 -6.63
CA SER A 90 -4.42 3.60 -6.86
C SER A 90 -3.03 3.00 -7.05
N LYS A 91 -2.19 3.78 -7.71
CA LYS A 91 -0.77 3.52 -7.92
C LYS A 91 -0.02 4.77 -7.50
N MET A 92 0.82 4.64 -6.48
CA MET A 92 1.42 5.75 -5.77
C MET A 92 2.95 5.61 -5.81
N ASN A 93 3.65 6.71 -6.05
CA ASN A 93 5.10 6.71 -6.07
C ASN A 93 5.64 7.30 -4.77
N TYR A 94 6.55 6.56 -4.13
CA TYR A 94 7.11 6.88 -2.84
C TYR A 94 8.62 7.04 -2.90
N LEU A 95 9.13 8.04 -2.18
CA LEU A 95 10.54 8.26 -1.89
C LEU A 95 10.68 8.48 -0.38
N LYS A 96 11.43 7.61 0.29
CA LYS A 96 11.62 7.61 1.75
C LYS A 96 10.28 7.68 2.50
N GLY A 97 9.35 6.80 2.10
CA GLY A 97 8.03 6.69 2.72
C GLY A 97 7.10 7.89 2.51
N GLN A 98 7.50 8.90 1.73
CA GLN A 98 6.68 10.04 1.37
C GLN A 98 6.29 9.99 -0.11
N LEU A 99 5.12 10.51 -0.46
CA LEU A 99 4.70 10.60 -1.86
C LEU A 99 5.64 11.50 -2.65
N HIS A 100 6.09 11.02 -3.79
CA HIS A 100 7.00 11.74 -4.66
C HIS A 100 6.78 11.33 -6.12
N GLY A 101 6.43 12.30 -6.96
CA GLY A 101 6.04 12.08 -8.35
C GLY A 101 4.55 11.85 -8.50
N LYS A 102 4.18 11.09 -9.54
CA LYS A 102 2.78 10.88 -9.93
C LYS A 102 2.12 9.79 -9.09
N THR A 103 0.91 10.08 -8.65
CA THR A 103 -0.05 9.15 -8.06
C THR A 103 -1.29 9.10 -8.96
N GLU A 104 -1.69 7.90 -9.36
CA GLU A 104 -2.88 7.66 -10.18
C GLU A 104 -3.94 6.99 -9.31
N THR A 105 -5.18 7.49 -9.36
CA THR A 105 -6.32 6.89 -8.66
C THR A 105 -7.44 6.66 -9.65
N TRP A 106 -8.00 5.46 -9.64
CA TRP A 106 -9.19 5.10 -10.40
C TRP A 106 -10.42 5.15 -9.50
N GLY A 107 -11.47 5.82 -9.98
CA GLY A 107 -12.77 5.83 -9.30
C GLY A 107 -13.47 4.48 -9.36
N GLU A 108 -14.53 4.31 -8.58
CA GLU A 108 -15.41 3.13 -8.69
C GLU A 108 -16.13 3.06 -10.04
N LYS A 109 -16.39 4.23 -10.64
CA LYS A 109 -16.83 4.33 -12.04
C LYS A 109 -15.61 4.17 -12.95
N LYS A 110 -15.67 3.20 -13.87
CA LYS A 110 -14.58 2.87 -14.80
C LYS A 110 -14.06 4.07 -15.61
N ASP A 111 -14.89 5.08 -15.81
CA ASP A 111 -14.61 6.18 -16.73
C ASP A 111 -14.01 7.42 -16.07
N ALA A 112 -13.82 7.43 -14.75
CA ALA A 112 -13.19 8.55 -14.04
C ALA A 112 -11.87 8.14 -13.37
N TYR A 113 -10.81 8.89 -13.63
CA TYR A 113 -9.53 8.72 -12.94
C TYR A 113 -8.86 10.06 -12.64
N GLY A 114 -8.14 10.10 -11.52
CA GLY A 114 -7.38 11.25 -11.06
C GLY A 114 -5.88 11.00 -11.14
N VAL A 115 -5.13 12.04 -11.47
CA VAL A 115 -3.67 12.05 -11.41
C VAL A 115 -3.23 13.19 -10.53
N GLU A 116 -2.57 12.86 -9.43
CA GLU A 116 -1.97 13.80 -8.51
C GLU A 116 -0.46 13.77 -8.66
N THR A 117 0.19 14.91 -8.49
CA THR A 117 1.66 14.96 -8.44
C THR A 117 2.09 15.50 -7.09
N PHE A 118 3.09 14.86 -6.52
CA PHE A 118 3.66 15.20 -5.22
C PHE A 118 5.14 15.52 -5.34
N MET A 119 5.60 16.46 -4.54
CA MET A 119 7.01 16.72 -4.31
C MET A 119 7.28 16.70 -2.81
N ASN A 120 8.02 15.69 -2.36
CA ASN A 120 8.39 15.50 -0.95
C ASN A 120 7.18 15.50 -0.01
N GLY A 121 6.13 14.78 -0.40
CA GLY A 121 4.87 14.68 0.35
C GLY A 121 3.87 15.81 0.09
N ASN A 122 4.27 16.92 -0.51
CA ASN A 122 3.38 18.05 -0.80
C ASN A 122 2.74 17.91 -2.18
N LYS A 123 1.42 18.07 -2.26
CA LYS A 123 0.68 18.02 -3.53
C LYS A 123 1.01 19.26 -4.36
N THR A 124 1.40 19.06 -5.62
CA THR A 124 1.74 20.14 -6.56
C THR A 124 0.68 20.30 -7.65
N SER A 125 -0.02 19.23 -8.02
CA SER A 125 -1.08 19.28 -9.01
C SER A 125 -2.11 18.16 -8.86
N LEU A 126 -3.28 18.36 -9.47
CA LEU A 126 -4.38 17.42 -9.60
C LEU A 126 -4.92 17.56 -11.01
N LYS A 127 -5.12 16.44 -11.70
CA LYS A 127 -5.86 16.36 -12.95
C LYS A 127 -6.96 15.32 -12.78
N ILE A 128 -8.17 15.63 -13.18
CA ILE A 128 -9.28 14.67 -13.20
C ILE A 128 -9.72 14.47 -14.64
N TYR A 129 -9.86 13.21 -15.01
CA TYR A 129 -10.31 12.78 -16.32
C TYR A 129 -11.63 12.05 -16.19
N VAL A 130 -12.56 12.33 -17.11
CA VAL A 130 -13.84 11.62 -17.25
C VAL A 130 -13.98 11.22 -18.72
N GLU A 131 -14.22 9.94 -18.99
CA GLU A 131 -14.28 9.36 -20.34
C GLU A 131 -13.00 9.69 -21.16
N GLY A 132 -11.85 9.71 -20.48
CA GLY A 132 -10.55 10.04 -21.08
C GLY A 132 -10.33 11.54 -21.37
N LYS A 133 -11.30 12.41 -21.10
CA LYS A 133 -11.16 13.86 -21.28
C LYS A 133 -10.80 14.54 -19.98
N LEU A 134 -9.87 15.49 -20.02
CA LEU A 134 -9.52 16.32 -18.87
C LEU A 134 -10.71 17.22 -18.54
N VAL A 135 -11.26 17.09 -17.34
CA VAL A 135 -12.40 17.90 -16.86
C VAL A 135 -12.01 18.89 -15.76
N MET A 136 -10.89 18.65 -15.08
CA MET A 136 -10.42 19.51 -14.00
C MET A 136 -8.90 19.43 -13.90
N GLU A 137 -8.29 20.59 -13.66
CA GLU A 137 -6.88 20.70 -13.36
C GLU A 137 -6.68 21.78 -12.29
N GLU A 138 -5.94 21.45 -11.24
CA GLU A 138 -5.57 22.37 -10.16
C GLU A 138 -4.06 22.27 -9.90
N TYR A 139 -3.48 23.39 -9.48
CA TYR A 139 -2.08 23.49 -9.11
C TYR A 139 -1.94 24.15 -7.74
N TRP A 140 -0.89 23.77 -7.03
CA TRP A 140 -0.58 24.28 -5.69
C TRP A 140 0.81 24.94 -5.67
N ASN A 141 0.94 25.94 -4.82
CA ASN A 141 2.21 26.53 -4.41
C ASN A 141 2.89 25.67 -3.33
N ASP A 142 4.15 25.97 -3.04
CA ASP A 142 4.92 25.25 -2.02
C ASP A 142 4.34 25.42 -0.60
N ASP A 143 3.57 26.48 -0.36
CA ASP A 143 2.84 26.74 0.89
C ASP A 143 1.48 26.03 0.96
N GLY A 144 1.08 25.30 -0.08
CA GLY A 144 -0.20 24.63 -0.18
C GLY A 144 -1.38 25.51 -0.59
N SER A 145 -1.16 26.77 -0.94
CA SER A 145 -2.19 27.63 -1.56
C SER A 145 -2.41 27.22 -3.03
N ARG A 146 -3.63 27.39 -3.53
CA ARG A 146 -3.97 27.12 -4.94
C ARG A 146 -3.42 28.24 -5.82
N LYS A 147 -2.90 27.87 -6.99
CA LYS A 147 -2.51 28.82 -8.05
C LYS A 147 -3.72 29.26 -8.87
#